data_AF-A0A7H0HLR2-F1
#
_entry.id   AF-A0A7H0HLR2-F1
#
_cell.length_a   1.000
_cell.length_b   1.000
_cell.length_c   1.000
_cell.angle_alpha   90.00
_cell.angle_beta   90.00
_cell.angle_gamma   90.00
#
_symmetry.space_group_name_H-M   'P 1'
#
loop_
_entity.id
_entity.type
_entity.pdbx_description
1 polymer ?
#
loop_
_entity_poly.entity_id
_entity_poly.type
_entity_poly.pdbx_seq_one_letter_code
_entity_poly.pdbx_strand_id
1 'polypeptide(L)'
;MGVGGALCRRLCAALLLAAALAPGSASAATPDDARTVVCLSASGRQGVVEAGAALGLVTSASTPAAVDQAGGGTKTLTLEAWRKARPADFRRACAAHVEAQALTRGNPPASASSTPGWLSWLPPLVVGALLTMGAAEIRSARDRGLANANGIRTATAAFRDAVSAYAAGWAETTVGASPSPAEVDTTRRNLVAVLRRATAGRDSWQFAKRLVNDLDSPRYRAQLKEGWAADRANGRLPDRVEHVGELLGALESDTERIALAADGLTYLRRRPMRKEDPTSPLCPVL
;
A
#
# COMPACT_ATOMS: atom_id res chain seq x y z
N MET A 1 23.42 -7.28 -26.20
CA MET A 1 24.09 -8.12 -25.18
C MET A 1 24.27 -7.27 -23.92
N GLY A 2 23.72 -7.67 -22.76
CA GLY A 2 23.91 -6.92 -21.50
C GLY A 2 22.71 -6.78 -20.53
N VAL A 3 21.55 -7.40 -20.79
CA VAL A 3 20.36 -7.23 -19.93
C VAL A 3 20.23 -8.30 -18.83
N GLY A 4 21.06 -9.35 -18.83
CA GLY A 4 20.94 -10.49 -17.91
C GLY A 4 21.42 -10.26 -16.47
N GLY A 5 22.33 -9.30 -16.22
CA GLY A 5 22.97 -9.13 -14.91
C GLY A 5 22.13 -8.38 -13.87
N ALA A 6 21.30 -7.43 -14.30
CA ALA A 6 20.50 -6.59 -13.40
C ALA A 6 19.32 -7.34 -12.76
N LEU A 7 18.76 -8.31 -13.49
CA LEU A 7 17.67 -9.17 -13.00
C LEU A 7 18.16 -10.14 -11.91
N CYS A 8 19.36 -10.72 -12.09
CA CYS A 8 19.91 -11.67 -11.12
C CYS A 8 20.27 -10.99 -9.78
N ARG A 9 20.88 -9.79 -9.80
CA ARG A 9 21.18 -9.03 -8.57
C ARG A 9 19.93 -8.60 -7.80
N ARG A 10 18.87 -8.19 -8.51
CA ARG A 10 17.60 -7.81 -7.88
C ARG A 10 16.88 -9.02 -7.29
N LEU A 11 16.95 -10.18 -7.95
CA LEU A 11 16.41 -11.44 -7.45
C LEU A 11 17.13 -11.92 -6.18
N CYS A 12 18.47 -11.88 -6.14
CA CYS A 12 19.22 -12.27 -4.94
C CYS A 12 18.97 -11.33 -3.75
N ALA A 13 18.91 -10.02 -3.97
CA ALA A 13 18.59 -9.06 -2.91
C ALA A 13 17.16 -9.24 -2.38
N ALA A 14 16.18 -9.48 -3.28
CA ALA A 14 14.80 -9.75 -2.89
C ALA A 14 14.64 -11.09 -2.15
N LEU A 15 15.39 -12.13 -2.53
CA LEU A 15 15.38 -13.43 -1.83
C LEU A 15 15.99 -13.35 -0.43
N LEU A 16 17.08 -12.60 -0.25
CA LEU A 16 17.67 -12.35 1.07
C LEU A 16 16.75 -11.50 1.95
N LEU A 17 16.07 -10.49 1.38
CA LEU A 17 15.07 -9.71 2.12
C LEU A 17 13.84 -10.55 2.48
N ALA A 18 13.37 -11.41 1.57
CA ALA A 18 12.22 -12.29 1.80
C ALA A 18 12.51 -13.40 2.82
N ALA A 19 13.75 -13.91 2.88
CA ALA A 19 14.18 -14.84 3.92
C ALA A 19 14.29 -14.17 5.30
N ALA A 20 14.67 -12.89 5.35
CA ALA A 20 14.71 -12.11 6.59
C ALA A 20 13.33 -11.61 7.06
N LEU A 21 12.38 -11.44 6.13
CA LEU A 21 11.03 -10.95 6.39
C LEU A 21 9.95 -12.04 6.37
N ALA A 22 10.32 -13.30 6.14
CA ALA A 22 9.41 -14.42 6.27
C ALA A 22 8.87 -14.41 7.70
N PRO A 23 7.59 -14.07 7.91
CA PRO A 23 6.98 -14.23 9.21
C PRO A 23 6.89 -15.75 9.37
N GLY A 24 7.81 -16.31 10.17
CA GLY A 24 7.55 -17.62 10.74
C GLY A 24 6.17 -17.51 11.36
N SER A 25 5.21 -18.29 10.83
CA SER A 25 3.86 -18.43 11.36
C SER A 25 3.90 -19.15 12.72
N ALA A 26 4.78 -18.70 13.62
CA ALA A 26 4.53 -18.82 15.02
C ALA A 26 3.37 -17.86 15.27
N SER A 27 2.18 -18.39 15.57
CA SER A 27 1.18 -17.61 16.31
C SER A 27 1.96 -16.85 17.37
N ALA A 28 2.04 -15.52 17.21
CA ALA A 28 2.85 -14.70 18.08
C ALA A 28 2.31 -14.97 19.48
N ALA A 29 3.07 -15.76 20.26
CA ALA A 29 2.81 -15.96 21.66
C ALA A 29 2.56 -14.57 22.20
N THR A 30 1.41 -14.37 22.83
CA THR A 30 1.13 -13.03 23.36
C THR A 30 2.29 -12.68 24.27
N PRO A 31 2.69 -11.41 24.40
CA PRO A 31 3.82 -11.04 25.27
C PRO A 31 3.73 -11.65 26.68
N ASP A 32 2.52 -12.03 27.13
CA ASP A 32 2.23 -12.72 28.38
C ASP A 32 2.59 -14.22 28.39
N ASP A 33 2.42 -14.92 27.26
CA ASP A 33 2.76 -16.35 27.12
C ASP A 33 4.28 -16.56 27.20
N ALA A 34 5.05 -15.72 26.51
CA ALA A 34 6.51 -15.79 26.53
C ALA A 34 7.08 -15.55 27.94
N ARG A 35 6.52 -14.59 28.68
CA ARG A 35 6.90 -14.32 30.09
C ARG A 35 6.61 -15.51 30.98
N THR A 36 5.44 -16.13 30.81
CA THR A 36 5.05 -17.31 31.59
C THR A 36 5.99 -18.49 31.37
N VAL A 37 6.41 -18.73 30.12
CA VAL A 37 7.38 -19.80 29.80
C VAL A 37 8.75 -19.52 30.46
N VAL A 38 9.23 -18.27 30.39
CA VAL A 38 10.50 -17.87 31.03
C VAL A 38 10.43 -18.08 32.54
N CYS A 39 9.35 -17.63 33.20
CA CYS A 39 9.18 -17.74 34.65
C CYS A 39 8.99 -19.19 35.15
N LEU A 40 8.50 -20.10 34.30
CA LEU A 40 8.34 -21.52 34.65
C LEU A 40 9.51 -22.41 34.22
N SER A 41 10.44 -21.88 33.42
CA SER A 41 11.68 -22.56 33.06
C SER A 41 12.53 -22.87 34.30
N ALA A 42 13.31 -23.95 34.27
CA ALA A 42 14.16 -24.33 35.41
C ALA A 42 15.07 -23.18 35.91
N SER A 43 15.58 -22.35 34.99
CA SER A 43 16.37 -21.16 35.30
C SER A 43 15.58 -19.99 35.88
N GLY A 44 14.29 -19.86 35.55
CA GLY A 44 13.44 -18.75 36.02
C GLY A 44 12.80 -19.00 37.38
N ARG A 45 12.52 -20.26 37.74
CA ARG A 45 11.76 -20.61 38.96
C ARG A 45 12.37 -20.01 40.23
N GLN A 46 13.69 -20.11 40.38
CA GLN A 46 14.42 -19.55 41.52
C GLN A 46 14.21 -18.04 41.63
N GLY A 47 14.43 -17.31 40.54
CA GLY A 47 14.31 -15.86 40.58
C GLY A 47 12.88 -15.34 40.71
N VAL A 48 11.87 -16.11 40.30
CA VAL A 48 10.46 -15.80 40.59
C VAL A 48 10.14 -15.96 42.07
N VAL A 49 10.66 -17.01 42.72
CA VAL A 49 10.49 -17.21 44.17
C VAL A 49 11.22 -16.12 44.96
N GLU A 50 12.45 -15.77 44.58
CA GLU A 50 13.22 -14.68 45.19
C GLU A 50 12.52 -13.32 45.02
N ALA A 51 12.02 -13.02 43.82
CA ALA A 51 11.24 -11.81 43.58
C ALA A 51 9.94 -11.81 44.40
N GLY A 52 9.28 -12.96 44.51
CA GLY A 52 8.11 -13.12 45.36
C GLY A 52 8.42 -12.86 46.84
N ALA A 53 9.56 -13.34 47.33
CA ALA A 53 9.99 -13.13 48.71
C ALA A 53 10.34 -11.66 48.95
N ALA A 54 11.05 -11.02 48.02
CA ALA A 54 11.39 -9.59 48.07
C ALA A 54 10.14 -8.68 48.07
N LEU A 55 9.08 -9.09 47.36
CA LEU A 55 7.80 -8.38 47.32
C LEU A 55 6.87 -8.73 48.51
N GLY A 56 7.29 -9.61 49.42
CA GLY A 56 6.48 -10.07 50.55
C GLY A 56 5.25 -10.92 50.14
N LEU A 57 5.28 -11.54 48.95
CA LEU A 57 4.21 -12.41 48.45
C LEU A 57 4.36 -13.85 48.93
N VAL A 58 5.60 -14.27 49.19
CA VAL A 58 5.97 -15.59 49.71
C VAL A 58 7.00 -15.41 50.84
N THR A 59 7.19 -16.42 51.68
CA THR A 59 8.20 -16.34 52.76
C THR A 59 9.62 -16.50 52.20
N SER A 60 10.62 -15.98 52.91
CA SER A 60 12.03 -16.14 52.54
C SER A 60 12.55 -17.59 52.62
N ALA A 61 11.80 -18.50 53.25
CA ALA A 61 12.11 -19.93 53.30
C ALA A 61 11.64 -20.69 52.05
N SER A 62 10.91 -20.02 51.14
CA SER A 62 10.39 -20.63 49.92
C SER A 62 11.52 -21.06 48.98
N THR A 63 11.32 -22.21 48.33
CA THR A 63 12.20 -22.78 47.31
C THR A 63 11.42 -23.00 46.01
N PRO A 64 12.09 -23.26 44.87
CA PRO A 64 11.42 -23.57 43.60
C PRO A 64 10.46 -24.77 43.66
N ALA A 65 10.70 -25.70 44.60
CA ALA A 65 9.87 -26.88 44.80
C ALA A 65 8.71 -26.64 45.79
N ALA A 66 8.86 -25.66 46.69
CA ALA A 66 8.00 -25.44 47.84
C ALA A 66 7.86 -23.94 48.14
N VAL A 67 6.70 -23.37 47.85
CA VAL A 67 6.35 -21.97 48.06
C VAL A 67 5.42 -21.86 49.27
N ASP A 68 5.87 -21.15 50.30
CA ASP A 68 5.09 -20.87 51.50
C ASP A 68 4.51 -19.46 51.40
N GLN A 69 3.21 -19.34 51.55
CA GLN A 69 2.50 -18.06 51.34
C GLN A 69 2.77 -17.08 52.49
N ALA A 70 2.97 -15.81 52.16
CA ALA A 70 2.96 -14.75 53.15
C ALA A 70 1.53 -14.60 53.73
N GLY A 71 1.39 -14.56 55.06
CA GLY A 71 0.09 -14.39 55.73
C GLY A 71 -0.44 -15.60 56.51
N GLY A 72 0.40 -16.60 56.81
CA GLY A 72 0.13 -17.57 57.90
C GLY A 72 -0.61 -18.87 57.51
N GLY A 73 -0.64 -19.24 56.23
CA GLY A 73 -1.09 -20.57 55.82
C GLY A 73 0.03 -21.60 55.94
N THR A 74 -0.14 -22.68 56.71
CA THR A 74 0.81 -23.81 56.83
C THR A 74 0.91 -24.69 55.57
N LYS A 75 0.28 -24.28 54.48
CA LYS A 75 0.20 -25.08 53.25
C LYS A 75 1.30 -24.66 52.27
N THR A 76 2.33 -25.47 52.21
CA THR A 76 3.36 -25.41 51.17
C THR A 76 2.77 -25.81 49.82
N LEU A 77 2.97 -24.99 48.79
CA LEU A 77 2.49 -25.23 47.43
C LEU A 77 3.66 -25.38 46.47
N THR A 78 3.51 -26.17 45.41
CA THR A 78 4.43 -26.09 44.28
C THR A 78 4.25 -24.76 43.54
N LEU A 79 5.26 -24.30 42.80
CA LEU A 79 5.18 -23.05 42.03
C LEU A 79 3.99 -23.03 41.05
N GLU A 80 3.70 -24.16 40.42
CA GLU A 80 2.55 -24.32 39.53
C GLU A 80 1.20 -24.26 40.28
N ALA A 81 1.14 -24.83 41.50
CA ALA A 81 -0.04 -24.75 42.35
C ALA A 81 -0.26 -23.34 42.87
N TRP A 82 0.82 -22.62 43.24
CA TRP A 82 0.76 -21.20 43.62
C TRP A 82 0.27 -20.33 42.46
N ARG A 83 0.78 -20.52 41.24
CA ARG A 83 0.29 -19.83 40.03
C ARG A 83 -1.21 -20.01 39.82
N LYS A 84 -1.72 -21.23 40.01
CA LYS A 84 -3.16 -21.53 39.85
C LYS A 84 -4.01 -20.91 40.97
N ALA A 85 -3.52 -20.95 42.21
CA ALA A 85 -4.24 -20.43 43.38
C ALA A 85 -4.22 -18.90 43.47
N ARG A 86 -3.12 -18.27 43.03
CA ARG A 86 -2.84 -16.82 43.15
C ARG A 86 -2.23 -16.27 41.84
N PRO A 87 -2.98 -16.23 40.73
CA PRO A 87 -2.45 -15.83 39.43
C PRO A 87 -1.97 -14.37 39.37
N ALA A 88 -2.55 -13.48 40.19
CA ALA A 88 -2.11 -12.08 40.27
C ALA A 88 -0.73 -11.93 40.93
N ASP A 89 -0.51 -12.62 42.05
CA ASP A 89 0.75 -12.55 42.80
C ASP A 89 1.89 -13.21 42.02
N PHE A 90 1.62 -14.35 41.36
CA PHE A 90 2.56 -14.98 40.45
C PHE A 90 2.96 -14.04 39.30
N ARG A 91 2.00 -13.36 38.66
CA ARG A 91 2.30 -12.40 37.58
C ARG A 91 3.13 -11.22 38.07
N ARG A 92 2.90 -10.71 39.29
CA ARG A 92 3.71 -9.65 39.89
C ARG A 92 5.15 -10.10 40.15
N ALA A 93 5.34 -11.27 40.74
CA ALA A 93 6.67 -11.82 40.98
C ALA A 93 7.42 -12.13 39.67
N CYS A 94 6.73 -12.70 38.68
CA CYS A 94 7.27 -12.97 37.36
C CYS A 94 7.66 -11.68 36.62
N ALA A 95 6.83 -10.63 36.66
CA ALA A 95 7.16 -9.33 36.07
C ALA A 95 8.40 -8.71 36.72
N ALA A 96 8.46 -8.69 38.06
CA ALA A 96 9.62 -8.18 38.79
C ALA A 96 10.91 -8.95 38.47
N HIS A 97 10.83 -10.27 38.35
CA HIS A 97 11.97 -11.10 37.95
C HIS A 97 12.44 -10.78 36.52
N VAL A 98 11.51 -10.65 35.56
CA VAL A 98 11.85 -10.33 34.16
C VAL A 98 12.48 -8.94 34.05
N GLU A 99 11.98 -7.95 34.80
CA GLU A 99 12.58 -6.61 34.86
C GLU A 99 13.97 -6.64 35.51
N ALA A 100 14.16 -7.37 36.60
CA ALA A 100 15.47 -7.54 37.23
C ALA A 100 16.49 -8.20 36.29
N GLN A 101 16.06 -9.21 35.52
CA GLN A 101 16.90 -9.81 34.49
C GLN A 101 17.21 -8.82 33.35
N ALA A 102 16.26 -7.97 32.95
CA ALA A 102 16.49 -6.95 31.94
C ALA A 102 17.54 -5.92 32.39
N LEU A 103 17.50 -5.51 33.66
CA LEU A 103 18.52 -4.64 34.26
C LEU A 103 19.90 -5.31 34.31
N THR A 104 19.95 -6.61 34.61
CA THR A 104 21.19 -7.39 34.69
C THR A 104 21.81 -7.61 33.30
N ARG A 105 20.99 -7.83 32.27
CA ARG A 105 21.44 -7.93 30.88
C ARG A 105 21.80 -6.58 30.26
N GLY A 106 21.34 -5.48 30.87
CA GLY A 106 21.54 -4.11 30.39
C GLY A 106 22.99 -3.59 30.49
N ASN A 107 23.89 -4.29 31.17
CA ASN A 107 25.33 -3.97 31.17
C ASN A 107 26.16 -5.19 31.60
N PRO A 108 26.58 -6.09 30.69
CA PRO A 108 27.76 -6.89 31.00
C PRO A 108 28.95 -5.93 31.19
N PRO A 109 29.77 -6.04 32.24
CA PRO A 109 31.10 -5.43 32.22
C PRO A 109 31.79 -5.95 30.97
N ALA A 110 32.25 -5.03 30.11
CA ALA A 110 32.85 -5.36 28.84
C ALA A 110 34.07 -6.26 29.05
N SER A 111 33.88 -7.58 28.95
CA SER A 111 34.96 -8.50 28.67
C SER A 111 35.58 -8.01 27.38
N ALA A 112 36.87 -7.67 27.43
CA ALA A 112 37.66 -7.04 26.39
C ALA A 112 37.79 -7.91 25.12
N SER A 113 36.68 -8.15 24.43
CA SER A 113 36.69 -8.51 23.01
C SER A 113 36.75 -7.20 22.24
N SER A 114 37.79 -7.04 21.44
CA SER A 114 38.19 -5.84 20.72
C SER A 114 37.24 -5.45 19.56
N THR A 115 35.95 -5.76 19.67
CA THR A 115 34.94 -5.30 18.73
C THR A 115 34.29 -4.05 19.32
N PRO A 116 34.39 -2.88 18.68
CA PRO A 116 33.85 -1.65 19.22
C PRO A 116 32.36 -1.85 19.54
N GLY A 117 31.97 -1.73 20.81
CA GLY A 117 30.60 -1.95 21.28
C GLY A 117 29.57 -1.05 20.60
N TRP A 118 30.03 -0.05 19.86
CA TRP A 118 29.18 0.75 19.00
C TRP A 118 28.77 0.08 17.67
N LEU A 119 29.18 -1.15 17.35
CA LEU A 119 28.67 -1.81 16.14
C LEU A 119 27.34 -2.54 16.36
N SER A 120 26.95 -2.85 17.60
CA SER A 120 25.74 -3.65 17.90
C SER A 120 24.42 -2.86 17.86
N TRP A 121 24.47 -1.53 17.98
CA TRP A 121 23.31 -0.61 17.91
C TRP A 121 23.06 -0.05 16.50
N LEU A 122 24.00 -0.22 15.57
CA LEU A 122 23.81 0.23 14.17
C LEU A 122 22.75 -0.57 13.41
N PRO A 123 22.68 -1.93 13.48
CA PRO A 123 21.71 -2.69 12.70
C PRO A 123 20.25 -2.25 12.93
N PRO A 124 19.74 -2.08 14.17
CA PRO A 124 18.37 -1.65 14.36
C PRO A 124 18.13 -0.21 13.88
N LEU A 125 19.10 0.69 13.99
CA LEU A 125 18.99 2.06 13.47
C LEU A 125 18.92 2.08 11.94
N VAL A 126 19.76 1.28 11.26
CA VAL A 126 19.76 1.16 9.79
C VAL A 126 18.45 0.54 9.31
N VAL A 127 17.96 -0.51 9.97
CA VAL A 127 16.67 -1.14 9.63
C VAL A 127 15.51 -0.15 9.86
N GLY A 128 15.52 0.60 10.97
CA GLY A 128 14.53 1.64 11.24
C GLY A 128 14.50 2.72 10.16
N ALA A 129 15.68 3.24 9.79
CA ALA A 129 15.80 4.25 8.74
C ALA A 129 15.33 3.74 7.37
N LEU A 130 15.69 2.51 6.99
CA LEU A 130 15.24 1.89 5.73
C LEU A 130 13.72 1.66 5.70
N LEU A 131 13.13 1.25 6.82
CA LEU A 131 11.68 1.10 6.93
C LEU A 131 10.96 2.44 6.83
N THR A 132 11.46 3.49 7.49
CA THR A 132 10.90 4.84 7.38
C THR A 132 11.02 5.38 5.95
N MET A 133 12.16 5.18 5.29
CA MET A 133 12.37 5.59 3.90
C MET A 133 11.40 4.85 2.96
N GLY A 134 11.28 3.53 3.10
CA GLY A 134 10.34 2.73 2.32
C GLY A 134 8.88 3.15 2.54
N ALA A 135 8.49 3.41 3.79
CA ALA A 135 7.13 3.89 4.10
C ALA A 135 6.84 5.27 3.48
N ALA A 136 7.82 6.19 3.51
CA ALA A 136 7.70 7.51 2.90
C ALA A 136 7.59 7.43 1.37
N GLU A 137 8.37 6.56 0.73
CA GLU A 137 8.30 6.33 -0.72
C GLU A 137 6.95 5.74 -1.15
N ILE A 138 6.42 4.77 -0.39
CA ILE A 138 5.10 4.17 -0.67
C ILE A 138 4.00 5.23 -0.55
N ARG A 139 4.02 6.06 0.49
CA ARG A 139 3.06 7.16 0.66
C ARG A 139 3.18 8.17 -0.49
N SER A 140 4.39 8.61 -0.83
CA SER A 140 4.62 9.52 -1.95
C SER A 140 4.17 8.94 -3.30
N ALA A 141 4.39 7.64 -3.53
CA ALA A 141 3.91 6.95 -4.73
C ALA A 141 2.37 6.93 -4.79
N ARG A 142 1.71 6.65 -3.64
CA ARG A 142 0.24 6.68 -3.52
C ARG A 142 -0.32 8.08 -3.81
N ASP A 143 0.24 9.10 -3.18
CA ASP A 143 -0.25 10.48 -3.34
C ASP A 143 -0.11 10.95 -4.80
N ARG A 144 1.00 10.59 -5.46
CA ARG A 144 1.17 10.82 -6.91
C ARG A 144 0.17 10.04 -7.77
N GLY A 145 -0.13 8.80 -7.40
CA GLY A 145 -1.14 7.97 -8.08
C GLY A 145 -2.53 8.62 -8.02
N LEU A 146 -2.96 9.01 -6.83
CA LEU A 146 -4.22 9.72 -6.58
C LEU A 146 -4.28 11.05 -7.33
N ALA A 147 -3.21 11.86 -7.27
CA ALA A 147 -3.15 13.14 -7.97
C ALA A 147 -3.25 12.96 -9.50
N ASN A 148 -2.60 11.95 -10.07
CA ASN A 148 -2.71 11.65 -11.49
C ASN A 148 -4.11 11.16 -11.88
N ALA A 149 -4.71 10.27 -11.08
CA ALA A 149 -6.07 9.77 -11.32
C ALA A 149 -7.10 10.90 -11.31
N ASN A 150 -7.03 11.78 -10.32
CA ASN A 150 -7.89 12.96 -10.24
C ASN A 150 -7.64 13.92 -11.40
N GLY A 151 -6.37 14.16 -11.77
CA GLY A 151 -6.03 14.98 -12.93
C GLY A 151 -6.63 14.46 -14.23
N ILE A 152 -6.62 13.14 -14.44
CA ILE A 152 -7.27 12.50 -15.61
C ILE A 152 -8.77 12.76 -15.59
N ARG A 153 -9.46 12.48 -14.48
CA ARG A 153 -10.91 12.67 -14.35
C ARG A 153 -11.33 14.12 -14.62
N THR A 154 -10.63 15.08 -14.02
CA THR A 154 -10.89 16.51 -14.23
C THR A 154 -10.68 16.92 -15.69
N ALA A 155 -9.60 16.44 -16.33
CA ALA A 155 -9.33 16.76 -17.74
C ALA A 155 -10.35 16.11 -18.70
N THR A 156 -10.79 14.88 -18.41
CA THR A 156 -11.84 14.20 -19.17
C THR A 156 -13.17 14.95 -19.05
N ALA A 157 -13.57 15.32 -17.83
CA ALA A 157 -14.81 16.08 -17.61
C ALA A 157 -14.80 17.42 -18.35
N ALA A 158 -13.71 18.19 -18.26
CA ALA A 158 -13.57 19.45 -18.98
C ALA A 158 -13.61 19.28 -20.50
N PHE A 159 -13.02 18.20 -21.03
CA PHE A 159 -13.10 17.90 -22.46
C PHE A 159 -14.51 17.53 -22.90
N ARG A 160 -15.20 16.67 -22.13
CA ARG A 160 -16.60 16.33 -22.38
C ARG A 160 -17.49 17.57 -22.38
N ASP A 161 -17.40 18.40 -21.34
CA ASP A 161 -18.22 19.60 -21.20
C ASP A 161 -18.02 20.56 -22.38
N ALA A 162 -16.78 20.72 -22.84
CA ALA A 162 -16.47 21.53 -24.03
C ALA A 162 -17.08 20.94 -25.32
N VAL A 163 -17.05 19.61 -25.51
CA VAL A 163 -17.66 18.97 -26.68
C VAL A 163 -19.18 19.04 -26.63
N SER A 164 -19.78 18.82 -25.45
CA SER A 164 -21.23 18.95 -25.24
C SER A 164 -21.70 20.38 -25.48
N ALA A 165 -20.98 21.39 -24.99
CA ALA A 165 -21.28 22.80 -25.23
C ALA A 165 -21.15 23.15 -26.73
N TYR A 166 -20.13 22.64 -27.41
CA TYR A 166 -19.96 22.81 -28.85
C TYR A 166 -21.13 22.20 -29.63
N ALA A 167 -21.54 20.98 -29.29
CA ALA A 167 -22.68 20.29 -29.90
C ALA A 167 -24.01 21.04 -29.64
N ALA A 168 -24.23 21.50 -28.40
CA ALA A 168 -25.41 22.31 -28.03
C ALA A 168 -25.46 23.63 -28.82
N GLY A 169 -24.31 24.31 -28.99
CA GLY A 169 -24.22 25.51 -29.82
C GLY A 169 -24.64 25.26 -31.27
N TRP A 170 -24.41 24.05 -31.80
CA TRP A 170 -24.93 23.67 -33.12
C TRP A 170 -26.45 23.44 -33.13
N ALA A 171 -27.06 23.04 -32.02
CA ALA A 171 -28.51 22.88 -31.94
C ALA A 171 -29.24 24.23 -31.77
N GLU A 172 -28.67 25.16 -30.98
CA GLU A 172 -29.29 26.45 -30.67
C GLU A 172 -29.16 27.47 -31.81
N THR A 173 -28.08 27.40 -32.59
CA THR A 173 -27.84 28.36 -33.69
C THR A 173 -28.66 28.00 -34.93
N THR A 174 -29.85 28.61 -35.07
CA THR A 174 -30.69 28.50 -36.27
C THR A 174 -30.22 29.43 -37.40
N VAL A 175 -29.73 30.62 -37.07
CA VAL A 175 -29.17 31.61 -38.00
C VAL A 175 -28.01 32.32 -37.31
N GLY A 176 -26.78 32.23 -37.83
CA GLY A 176 -25.63 32.93 -37.24
C GLY A 176 -24.28 32.26 -37.44
N ALA A 177 -23.27 32.79 -36.73
CA ALA A 177 -21.90 32.28 -36.75
C ALA A 177 -21.81 30.88 -36.16
N SER A 178 -21.03 30.00 -36.79
CA SER A 178 -20.76 28.66 -36.26
C SER A 178 -20.06 28.74 -34.90
N PRO A 179 -20.38 27.88 -33.93
CA PRO A 179 -19.66 27.83 -32.67
C PRO A 179 -18.18 27.54 -32.94
N SER A 180 -17.29 28.15 -32.14
CA SER A 180 -15.84 28.02 -32.31
C SER A 180 -15.35 26.67 -31.76
N PRO A 181 -14.53 25.90 -32.50
CA PRO A 181 -13.96 24.65 -32.01
C PRO A 181 -12.71 24.85 -31.12
N ALA A 182 -12.32 26.10 -30.84
CA ALA A 182 -11.07 26.41 -30.12
C ALA A 182 -11.04 25.86 -28.68
N GLU A 183 -12.17 25.88 -27.99
CA GLU A 183 -12.33 25.34 -26.63
C GLU A 183 -12.08 23.82 -26.63
N VAL A 184 -12.73 23.10 -27.57
CA VAL A 184 -12.61 21.65 -27.75
C VAL A 184 -11.16 21.25 -28.03
N ASP A 185 -10.45 22.00 -28.87
CA ASP A 185 -9.04 21.74 -29.14
C ASP A 185 -8.12 21.96 -27.94
N THR A 186 -8.44 22.96 -27.12
CA THR A 186 -7.66 23.31 -25.94
C THR A 186 -7.82 22.25 -24.86
N THR A 187 -9.05 21.86 -24.55
CA THR A 187 -9.35 20.80 -23.56
C THR A 187 -8.86 19.43 -24.04
N ARG A 188 -8.94 19.12 -25.34
CA ARG A 188 -8.34 17.89 -25.92
C ARG A 188 -6.84 17.82 -25.71
N ARG A 189 -6.10 18.89 -26.05
CA ARG A 189 -4.64 18.94 -25.87
C ARG A 189 -4.26 18.81 -24.40
N ASN A 190 -5.04 19.42 -23.50
CA ASN A 190 -4.85 19.28 -22.07
C ASN A 190 -5.04 17.82 -21.61
N LEU A 191 -6.12 17.16 -22.04
CA LEU A 191 -6.37 15.75 -21.74
C LEU A 191 -5.21 14.86 -22.23
N VAL A 192 -4.76 15.05 -23.48
CA VAL A 192 -3.60 14.33 -24.03
C VAL A 192 -2.33 14.56 -23.21
N ALA A 193 -2.05 15.79 -22.80
CA ALA A 193 -0.90 16.11 -21.96
C ALA A 193 -0.96 15.43 -20.59
N VAL A 194 -2.13 15.43 -19.95
CA VAL A 194 -2.36 14.75 -18.67
C VAL A 194 -2.18 13.23 -18.79
N LEU A 195 -2.76 12.62 -19.84
CA LEU A 195 -2.60 11.18 -20.11
C LEU A 195 -1.13 10.81 -20.37
N ARG A 196 -0.40 11.60 -21.16
CA ARG A 196 1.04 11.38 -21.41
C ARG A 196 1.86 11.49 -20.12
N ARG A 197 1.56 12.46 -19.26
CA ARG A 197 2.22 12.60 -17.96
C ARG A 197 1.95 11.41 -17.03
N ALA A 198 0.69 10.99 -16.92
CA ALA A 198 0.29 9.88 -16.06
C ALA A 198 0.86 8.52 -16.52
N THR A 199 1.13 8.38 -17.82
CA THR A 199 1.66 7.16 -18.44
C THR A 199 3.18 7.19 -18.65
N ALA A 200 3.85 8.29 -18.31
CA ALA A 200 5.30 8.41 -18.42
C ALA A 200 6.00 7.31 -17.59
N GLY A 201 6.91 6.56 -18.22
CA GLY A 201 7.62 5.44 -17.59
C GLY A 201 6.81 4.14 -17.44
N ARG A 202 5.59 4.06 -17.98
CA ARG A 202 4.73 2.85 -17.95
C ARG A 202 4.64 2.19 -19.32
N ASP A 203 5.75 1.64 -19.82
CA ASP A 203 5.80 1.09 -21.19
C ASP A 203 4.88 -0.09 -21.48
N SER A 204 4.47 -0.81 -20.44
CA SER A 204 3.50 -1.90 -20.54
C SER A 204 2.06 -1.44 -20.82
N TRP A 205 1.77 -0.14 -20.71
CA TRP A 205 0.41 0.41 -20.86
C TRP A 205 0.09 0.75 -22.32
N GLN A 206 0.09 -0.27 -23.17
CA GLN A 206 -0.17 -0.12 -24.61
C GLN A 206 -1.56 0.45 -24.91
N PHE A 207 -2.57 0.13 -24.09
CA PHE A 207 -3.92 0.65 -24.26
C PHE A 207 -3.98 2.18 -24.08
N ALA A 208 -3.27 2.73 -23.09
CA ALA A 208 -3.22 4.17 -22.88
C ALA A 208 -2.46 4.90 -24.00
N LYS A 209 -1.38 4.29 -24.52
CA LYS A 209 -0.66 4.80 -25.70
C LYS A 209 -1.58 4.85 -26.93
N ARG A 210 -2.40 3.82 -27.15
CA ARG A 210 -3.41 3.81 -28.23
C ARG A 210 -4.42 4.93 -28.07
N LEU A 211 -5.03 5.08 -26.88
CA LEU A 211 -5.99 6.16 -26.62
C LEU A 211 -5.39 7.55 -26.88
N VAL A 212 -4.15 7.79 -26.43
CA VAL A 212 -3.43 9.05 -26.68
C VAL A 212 -3.24 9.29 -28.18
N ASN A 213 -2.86 8.26 -28.94
CA ASN A 213 -2.68 8.37 -30.38
C ASN A 213 -4.02 8.59 -31.10
N ASP A 214 -5.09 7.94 -30.66
CA ASP A 214 -6.43 8.09 -31.23
C ASP A 214 -6.95 9.52 -31.01
N LEU A 215 -6.81 10.05 -29.79
CA LEU A 215 -7.15 11.44 -29.44
C LEU A 215 -6.30 12.48 -30.19
N ASP A 216 -5.06 12.15 -30.54
CA ASP A 216 -4.18 13.04 -31.31
C ASP A 216 -4.35 12.88 -32.82
N SER A 217 -5.04 11.83 -33.26
CA SER A 217 -5.24 11.54 -34.68
C SER A 217 -6.04 12.65 -35.38
N PRO A 218 -5.74 12.95 -36.66
CA PRO A 218 -6.58 13.83 -37.47
C PRO A 218 -8.01 13.31 -37.61
N ARG A 219 -8.20 11.98 -37.64
CA ARG A 219 -9.51 11.34 -37.77
C ARG A 219 -10.45 11.70 -36.62
N TYR A 220 -9.98 11.58 -35.38
CA TYR A 220 -10.78 11.93 -34.21
C TYR A 220 -11.15 13.43 -34.21
N ARG A 221 -10.21 14.29 -34.63
CA ARG A 221 -10.46 15.73 -34.77
C ARG A 221 -11.51 16.04 -35.83
N ALA A 222 -11.47 15.36 -36.97
CA ALA A 222 -12.44 15.52 -38.06
C ALA A 222 -13.84 15.09 -37.59
N GLN A 223 -13.97 13.92 -36.95
CA GLN A 223 -15.24 13.42 -36.41
C GLN A 223 -15.91 14.43 -35.46
N LEU A 224 -15.13 15.10 -34.62
CA LEU A 224 -15.67 16.07 -33.66
C LEU A 224 -15.98 17.45 -34.25
N LYS A 225 -15.37 17.86 -35.38
CA LYS A 225 -15.44 19.26 -35.85
C LYS A 225 -16.02 19.44 -37.25
N GLU A 226 -15.87 18.44 -38.11
CA GLU A 226 -16.22 18.53 -39.53
C GLU A 226 -17.60 17.91 -39.78
N GLY A 227 -18.36 18.46 -40.72
CA GLY A 227 -19.66 17.91 -41.14
C GLY A 227 -20.87 18.41 -40.36
N TRP A 228 -20.71 19.14 -39.25
CA TRP A 228 -21.84 19.68 -38.46
C TRP A 228 -22.79 20.57 -39.28
N ALA A 229 -22.25 21.45 -40.13
CA ALA A 229 -23.06 22.31 -40.99
C ALA A 229 -23.85 21.51 -42.03
N ALA A 230 -23.23 20.50 -42.63
CA ALA A 230 -23.87 19.63 -43.61
C ALA A 230 -24.94 18.75 -42.95
N ASP A 231 -24.65 18.17 -41.79
CA ASP A 231 -25.62 17.35 -41.05
C ASP A 231 -26.80 18.18 -40.54
N ARG A 232 -26.57 19.45 -40.15
CA ARG A 232 -27.66 20.39 -39.87
C ARG A 232 -28.53 20.63 -41.11
N ALA A 233 -27.91 20.98 -42.24
CA ALA A 233 -28.63 21.27 -43.48
C ALA A 233 -29.48 20.09 -43.97
N ASN A 234 -29.03 18.86 -43.67
CA ASN A 234 -29.72 17.61 -44.02
C ASN A 234 -30.66 17.09 -42.91
N GLY A 235 -30.85 17.83 -41.81
CA GLY A 235 -31.70 17.39 -40.69
C GLY A 235 -31.15 16.21 -39.86
N ARG A 236 -29.87 15.85 -40.01
CA ARG A 236 -29.18 14.76 -39.29
C ARG A 236 -28.41 15.21 -38.05
N LEU A 237 -28.74 16.40 -37.53
CA LEU A 237 -28.08 16.93 -36.33
C LEU A 237 -28.31 16.03 -35.10
N PRO A 238 -29.53 15.51 -34.83
CA PRO A 238 -29.76 14.63 -33.67
C PRO A 238 -28.88 13.37 -33.70
N ASP A 239 -28.83 12.67 -34.84
CA ASP A 239 -28.01 11.46 -35.02
C ASP A 239 -26.52 11.72 -34.75
N ARG A 240 -26.02 12.88 -35.18
CA ARG A 240 -24.64 13.30 -34.92
C ARG A 240 -24.40 13.58 -33.43
N VAL A 241 -25.33 14.24 -32.75
CA VAL A 241 -25.21 14.52 -31.31
C VAL A 241 -25.20 13.22 -30.51
N GLU A 242 -26.06 12.26 -30.87
CA GLU A 242 -26.08 10.92 -30.28
C GLU A 242 -24.75 10.19 -30.50
N HIS A 243 -24.26 10.14 -31.73
CA HIS A 243 -22.98 9.51 -32.06
C HIS A 243 -21.79 10.12 -31.29
N VAL A 244 -21.74 11.46 -31.17
CA VAL A 244 -20.72 12.14 -30.37
C VAL A 244 -20.86 11.79 -28.89
N GLY A 245 -22.09 11.66 -28.38
CA GLY A 245 -22.36 11.20 -27.02
C GLY A 245 -21.82 9.80 -26.74
N GLU A 246 -22.02 8.85 -27.66
CA GLU A 246 -21.47 7.49 -27.56
C GLU A 246 -19.94 7.50 -27.54
N LEU A 247 -19.30 8.28 -28.42
CA LEU A 247 -17.85 8.44 -28.46
C LEU A 247 -17.29 9.03 -27.14
N LEU A 248 -17.99 10.00 -26.55
CA LEU A 248 -17.61 10.57 -25.25
C LEU A 248 -17.77 9.56 -24.12
N GLY A 249 -18.84 8.77 -24.12
CA GLY A 249 -19.05 7.70 -23.13
C GLY A 249 -17.96 6.62 -23.19
N ALA A 250 -17.55 6.22 -24.39
CA ALA A 250 -16.44 5.28 -24.59
C ALA A 250 -15.11 5.88 -24.07
N LEU A 251 -14.84 7.15 -24.38
CA LEU A 251 -13.65 7.88 -23.90
C LEU A 251 -13.63 7.99 -22.36
N GLU A 252 -14.75 8.31 -21.73
CA GLU A 252 -14.85 8.37 -20.27
C GLU A 252 -14.51 7.02 -19.63
N SER A 253 -15.09 5.92 -20.14
CA SER A 253 -14.78 4.57 -19.68
C SER A 253 -13.29 4.22 -19.82
N ASP A 254 -12.70 4.57 -20.97
CA ASP A 254 -11.27 4.33 -21.23
C ASP A 254 -10.35 5.15 -20.32
N THR A 255 -10.67 6.42 -20.09
CA THR A 255 -9.90 7.29 -19.21
C THR A 255 -10.06 6.91 -17.74
N GLU A 256 -11.24 6.46 -17.30
CA GLU A 256 -11.44 5.95 -15.94
C GLU A 256 -10.64 4.66 -15.70
N ARG A 257 -10.57 3.77 -16.69
CA ARG A 257 -9.70 2.58 -16.62
C ARG A 257 -8.23 2.97 -16.46
N ILE A 258 -7.77 4.04 -17.12
CA ILE A 258 -6.41 4.58 -16.92
C ILE A 258 -6.27 5.21 -15.53
N ALA A 259 -7.26 5.97 -15.06
CA ALA A 259 -7.25 6.61 -13.74
C ALA A 259 -7.17 5.58 -12.60
N LEU A 260 -7.97 4.51 -12.68
CA LEU A 260 -7.91 3.38 -11.73
C LEU A 260 -6.56 2.66 -11.77
N ALA A 261 -5.97 2.49 -12.96
CA ALA A 261 -4.63 1.93 -13.08
C ALA A 261 -3.55 2.89 -12.54
N ALA A 262 -3.78 4.21 -12.60
CA ALA A 262 -2.83 5.25 -12.17
C ALA A 262 -2.77 5.35 -10.65
N ASP A 263 -3.93 5.23 -9.99
CA ASP A 263 -4.11 5.10 -8.54
C ASP A 263 -3.49 3.80 -7.99
N GLY A 264 -3.30 2.82 -8.87
CA GLY A 264 -3.02 1.43 -8.53
C GLY A 264 -1.67 1.12 -7.86
N LEU A 265 -1.67 1.29 -6.53
CA LEU A 265 -1.10 0.37 -5.54
C LEU A 265 -1.53 -1.10 -5.73
N THR A 266 -2.42 -1.39 -6.70
CA THR A 266 -2.92 -2.72 -7.09
C THR A 266 -1.80 -3.67 -7.55
N TYR A 267 -0.62 -3.16 -7.91
CA TYR A 267 0.51 -4.00 -8.34
C TYR A 267 1.20 -4.77 -7.22
N LEU A 268 1.08 -4.37 -5.95
CA LEU A 268 1.64 -5.18 -4.85
C LEU A 268 0.78 -6.42 -4.56
N ARG A 269 -0.40 -6.54 -5.16
CA ARG A 269 -1.33 -7.63 -4.85
C ARG A 269 -2.18 -8.02 -6.05
N ARG A 270 -1.59 -8.41 -7.18
CA ARG A 270 -2.37 -9.22 -8.13
C ARG A 270 -1.55 -10.22 -8.94
N ARG A 271 -1.98 -11.47 -8.76
CA ARG A 271 -1.86 -12.59 -9.68
C ARG A 271 -1.90 -12.12 -11.14
N PRO A 272 -1.16 -12.80 -12.03
CA PRO A 272 -1.14 -12.49 -13.46
C PRO A 272 -2.58 -12.37 -13.96
N MET A 273 -2.95 -11.18 -14.45
CA MET A 273 -4.22 -11.03 -15.15
C MET A 273 -4.18 -12.00 -16.33
N ARG A 274 -5.15 -12.92 -16.34
CA ARG A 274 -5.45 -13.78 -17.48
C ARG A 274 -5.61 -12.86 -18.68
N LYS A 275 -4.93 -13.16 -19.79
CA LYS A 275 -5.11 -12.47 -21.07
C LYS A 275 -6.57 -12.65 -21.47
N GLU A 276 -7.41 -11.71 -21.10
CA GLU A 276 -8.68 -11.50 -21.76
C GLU A 276 -8.38 -10.50 -22.87
N ASP A 277 -8.40 -10.99 -24.10
CA ASP A 277 -8.27 -10.15 -25.28
C ASP A 277 -9.42 -9.13 -25.24
N PRO A 278 -9.13 -7.81 -25.28
CA PRO A 278 -10.17 -6.81 -25.31
C PRO A 278 -10.88 -6.86 -26.66
N THR A 279 -12.02 -7.56 -26.71
CA THR A 279 -13.08 -7.38 -27.70
C THR A 279 -13.81 -6.08 -27.41
N SER A 280 -13.12 -4.94 -27.55
CA SER A 280 -13.85 -3.72 -27.86
C SER A 280 -14.28 -3.83 -29.32
N PRO A 281 -15.56 -3.53 -29.65
CA PRO A 281 -15.99 -3.41 -31.03
C PRO A 281 -15.13 -2.31 -31.66
N LEU A 282 -14.25 -2.70 -32.57
CA LEU A 282 -13.63 -1.78 -33.51
C LEU A 282 -14.77 -0.95 -34.08
N CYS A 283 -14.64 0.38 -34.05
CA CYS A 283 -15.54 1.26 -34.79
C CYS A 283 -15.70 0.65 -36.20
N PRO A 284 -16.93 0.33 -36.66
CA PRO A 284 -17.10 -0.14 -38.01
C PRO A 284 -16.47 0.88 -38.95
N VAL A 285 -15.61 0.38 -39.84
CA VAL A 285 -15.07 1.17 -40.93
C VAL A 285 -16.24 1.39 -41.89
N LEU A 286 -16.90 2.53 -41.76
CA LEU A 286 -17.80 3.09 -42.76
C LEU A 286 -16.99 3.97 -43.71
#